data_AF-A0A9E0MS02-F1
#
_entry.id   AF-A0A9E0MS02-F1
#
_cell.length_a   1.000
_cell.length_b   1.000
_cell.length_c   1.000
_cell.angle_alpha   90.00
_cell.angle_beta   90.00
_cell.angle_gamma   90.00
#
_symmetry.space_group_name_H-M   'P 1'
#
loop_
_entity.id
_entity.type
_entity.pdbx_description
1 polymer ?
#
loop_
_entity_poly.entity_id
_entity_poly.type
_entity_poly.pdbx_seq_one_letter_code
_entity_poly.pdbx_strand_id
1 'polypeptide(L)'
;MAKRPPNSDIFPKHGGFENLRSHQMAELLEDVTKRFVARYIDPSSRTCDQMIQASRSGARNISEGSMFSATSKKIEMNLTNVARSSTPS
;
A
#
# COMPACT_ATOMS: atom_id res chain seq x y z
N MET A 1 -30.36 -22.83 -23.86
CA MET A 1 -30.01 -21.46 -23.44
C MET A 1 -29.20 -21.55 -22.15
N ALA A 2 -27.87 -21.49 -22.21
CA ALA A 2 -27.02 -21.60 -21.04
C ALA A 2 -26.93 -20.24 -20.32
N LYS A 3 -27.30 -20.20 -19.03
CA LYS A 3 -27.20 -19.03 -18.15
C LYS A 3 -25.73 -18.66 -17.94
N ARG A 4 -25.34 -17.48 -18.42
CA ARG A 4 -24.03 -16.83 -18.21
C ARG A 4 -23.80 -16.63 -16.70
N PRO A 5 -22.62 -17.00 -16.14
CA PRO A 5 -22.34 -16.78 -14.73
C PRO A 5 -22.30 -15.28 -14.41
N PRO A 6 -22.69 -14.88 -13.18
CA PRO A 6 -22.76 -13.47 -12.79
C PRO A 6 -21.36 -12.84 -12.84
N ASN A 7 -21.30 -11.65 -13.43
CA ASN A 7 -20.11 -10.83 -13.60
C ASN A 7 -19.20 -10.85 -12.36
N SER A 8 -18.01 -11.42 -12.50
CA SER A 8 -16.88 -11.29 -11.59
C SER A 8 -16.24 -9.89 -11.61
N ASP A 9 -16.93 -8.89 -12.17
CA ASP A 9 -16.45 -7.51 -12.33
C ASP A 9 -16.84 -6.59 -11.15
N ILE A 10 -17.44 -7.12 -10.09
CA ILE A 10 -17.82 -6.33 -8.90
C ILE A 10 -16.58 -5.85 -8.12
N PHE A 11 -15.43 -6.49 -8.31
CA PHE A 11 -14.17 -6.04 -7.72
C PHE A 11 -13.15 -5.75 -8.82
N PRO A 12 -12.65 -4.51 -8.95
CA PRO A 12 -11.59 -4.23 -9.91
C PRO A 12 -10.38 -5.13 -9.65
N LYS A 13 -9.77 -5.60 -10.74
CA LYS A 13 -8.56 -6.43 -10.73
C LYS A 13 -7.49 -5.73 -9.89
N HIS A 14 -6.92 -6.50 -8.98
CA HIS A 14 -6.10 -6.04 -7.88
C HIS A 14 -4.82 -5.39 -8.43
N GLY A 15 -4.63 -4.09 -8.20
CA GLY A 15 -3.51 -3.31 -8.76
C GLY A 15 -3.48 -1.86 -8.26
N GLY A 16 -3.84 -1.64 -7.00
CA GLY A 16 -4.11 -0.30 -6.47
C GLY A 16 -3.06 0.26 -5.52
N PHE A 17 -2.21 -0.58 -4.91
CA PHE A 17 -1.29 -0.08 -3.89
C PHE A 17 -0.12 0.71 -4.48
N GLU A 18 0.35 0.33 -5.67
CA GLU A 18 1.35 1.08 -6.44
C GLU A 18 0.85 2.48 -6.85
N ASN A 19 -0.47 2.64 -6.97
CA ASN A 19 -1.14 3.92 -7.23
C ASN A 19 -1.52 4.69 -5.96
N LEU A 20 -1.29 4.14 -4.76
CA LEU A 20 -1.52 4.88 -3.53
C LEU A 20 -0.44 5.96 -3.42
N ARG A 21 -0.88 7.21 -3.25
CA ARG A 21 0.02 8.36 -3.04
C ARG A 21 1.01 8.11 -1.90
N SER A 22 0.61 7.36 -0.87
CA SER A 22 1.47 6.96 0.23
C SER A 22 2.64 6.08 -0.23
N HIS A 23 2.39 5.11 -1.11
CA HIS A 23 3.42 4.22 -1.64
C HIS A 23 4.41 5.01 -2.52
N GLN A 24 3.91 5.82 -3.45
CA GLN A 24 4.73 6.66 -4.32
C GLN A 24 5.58 7.67 -3.53
N MET A 25 5.01 8.26 -2.48
CA MET A 25 5.74 9.18 -1.60
C MET A 25 6.81 8.45 -0.78
N ALA A 26 6.56 7.20 -0.38
CA ALA A 26 7.54 6.38 0.31
C ALA A 26 8.74 6.04 -0.57
N GLU A 27 8.51 5.67 -1.84
CA GLU A 27 9.58 5.44 -2.81
C GLU A 27 10.40 6.72 -3.06
N LEU A 28 9.73 7.87 -3.22
CA LEU A 28 10.40 9.15 -3.41
C LEU A 28 11.28 9.50 -2.20
N LEU A 29 10.77 9.32 -0.97
CA LEU A 29 11.53 9.56 0.25
C LEU A 29 12.73 8.62 0.35
N GLU A 30 12.59 7.36 -0.07
CA GLU A 30 13.71 6.42 -0.10
C GLU A 30 14.82 6.88 -1.06
N ASP A 31 14.44 7.27 -2.28
CA ASP A 31 15.36 7.73 -3.31
C ASP A 31 16.07 9.04 -2.91
N VAL A 32 15.33 9.99 -2.36
CA VAL A 32 15.91 11.24 -1.83
C VAL A 32 16.90 10.94 -0.71
N THR A 33 16.56 10.02 0.20
CA THR A 33 17.44 9.64 1.31
C THR A 33 18.73 8.99 0.81
N LYS A 34 18.64 8.09 -0.17
CA LYS A 34 19.84 7.48 -0.80
C LYS A 34 20.75 8.53 -1.42
N ARG A 35 20.18 9.49 -2.17
CA ARG A 35 20.93 10.58 -2.79
C ARG A 35 21.57 11.51 -1.76
N PHE A 36 20.84 11.83 -0.69
CA PHE A 36 21.34 12.66 0.40
C PHE A 36 22.52 11.99 1.11
N VAL A 37 22.37 10.72 1.51
CA VAL A 37 23.41 9.96 2.20
C VAL A 37 24.66 9.86 1.32
N ALA A 38 24.50 9.49 0.06
CA ALA A 38 25.63 9.38 -0.88
C ALA A 38 26.36 10.71 -1.13
N ARG A 39 25.69 11.85 -0.97
CA ARG A 39 26.25 13.18 -1.24
C ARG A 39 26.90 13.82 -0.02
N TYR A 40 26.36 13.59 1.17
CA TYR A 40 26.68 14.39 2.36
C TYR A 40 27.17 13.59 3.56
N ILE A 41 27.07 12.27 3.54
CA ILE A 41 27.41 11.42 4.67
C ILE A 41 28.59 10.53 4.28
N ASP A 42 29.56 10.40 5.19
CA ASP A 42 30.68 9.47 5.01
C ASP A 42 30.13 8.03 4.86
N PRO A 43 30.44 7.32 3.76
CA PRO A 43 29.97 5.96 3.52
C PRO A 43 30.36 4.96 4.61
N SER A 44 31.47 5.21 5.32
CA SER A 44 31.97 4.35 6.40
C SER A 44 31.35 4.66 7.76
N SER A 45 30.55 5.73 7.85
CA SER A 45 29.95 6.14 9.11
C SER A 45 28.75 5.29 9.48
N ARG A 46 28.61 5.02 10.78
CA ARG A 46 27.41 4.37 11.35
C ARG A 46 26.12 5.13 11.02
N THR A 47 26.20 6.45 10.85
CA THR A 47 25.05 7.29 10.47
C THR A 47 24.55 6.95 9.06
N CYS A 48 25.46 6.66 8.11
CA CYS A 48 25.10 6.18 6.76
C CYS A 48 24.22 4.92 6.85
N ASP A 49 24.69 3.91 7.57
CA ASP A 49 23.98 2.64 7.73
C ASP A 49 22.61 2.81 8.38
N GLN A 50 22.54 3.63 9.44
CA GLN A 50 21.29 3.92 10.13
C GLN A 50 20.27 4.61 9.21
N MET A 51 20.71 5.59 8.42
CA MET A 51 19.82 6.30 7.51
C MET A 51 19.32 5.40 6.36
N ILE A 52 20.21 4.57 5.79
CA ILE A 52 19.82 3.60 4.74
C ILE A 52 18.82 2.59 5.29
N GLN A 53 19.04 2.05 6.48
CA GLN A 53 18.13 1.09 7.09
C GLN A 53 16.78 1.72 7.46
N ALA A 54 16.79 2.91 8.07
CA ALA A 54 15.57 3.63 8.43
C ALA A 54 14.71 3.94 7.20
N SER A 55 15.34 4.37 6.11
CA SER A 55 14.69 4.60 4.83
C SER A 55 14.00 3.34 4.28
N ARG A 56 14.73 2.22 4.20
CA ARG A 56 14.19 0.92 3.75
C ARG A 56 13.08 0.38 4.66
N SER A 57 13.18 0.61 5.97
CA SER A 57 12.15 0.19 6.92
C SER A 57 10.89 1.05 6.80
N GLY A 58 11.04 2.36 6.62
CA GLY A 58 9.92 3.29 6.43
C GLY A 58 9.13 2.98 5.16
N ALA A 59 9.83 2.71 4.05
CA ALA A 59 9.18 2.34 2.79
C ALA A 59 8.35 1.04 2.91
N ARG A 60 8.89 0.02 3.58
CA ARG A 60 8.16 -1.23 3.86
C ARG A 60 6.93 -1.03 4.73
N ASN A 61 7.05 -0.30 5.83
CA ASN A 61 5.94 -0.03 6.73
C ASN A 61 4.77 0.66 6.01
N ILE A 62 5.09 1.61 5.12
CA ILE A 62 4.06 2.32 4.34
C ILE A 62 3.44 1.41 3.29
N SER A 63 4.23 0.57 2.61
CA SER A 63 3.72 -0.38 1.63
C SER A 63 2.78 -1.42 2.26
N GLU A 64 3.20 -2.02 3.38
CA GLU A 64 2.39 -2.99 4.14
C GLU A 64 1.12 -2.36 4.70
N GLY A 65 1.23 -1.17 5.30
CA GLY A 65 0.07 -0.42 5.80
C GLY A 65 -0.90 -0.02 4.68
N SER A 66 -0.38 0.32 3.51
CA SER A 66 -1.17 0.64 2.32
C SER A 66 -1.94 -0.58 1.79
N MET A 67 -1.30 -1.74 1.73
CA MET A 67 -1.97 -3.01 1.37
C MET A 67 -3.03 -3.42 2.39
N PHE A 68 -2.72 -3.28 3.69
CA PHE A 68 -3.67 -3.57 4.76
C PHE A 68 -4.90 -2.66 4.66
N SER A 69 -4.70 -1.34 4.49
CA SER A 69 -5.80 -0.38 4.33
C SER A 69 -6.72 -0.69 3.14
N ALA A 70 -6.15 -1.06 1.99
CA ALA A 70 -6.93 -1.45 0.82
C ALA A 70 -7.79 -2.71 1.09
N THR A 71 -7.22 -3.68 1.81
CA THR A 71 -7.91 -4.91 2.20
C THR A 71 -9.02 -4.63 3.22
N SER A 72 -8.74 -3.83 4.25
CA SER A 72 -9.72 -3.44 5.26
C SER A 72 -10.92 -2.72 4.64
N LYS A 73 -10.71 -1.77 3.71
CA LYS A 73 -11.80 -1.10 3.00
C LYS A 73 -12.68 -2.07 2.21
N LYS A 74 -12.10 -3.10 1.59
CA LYS A 74 -12.86 -4.14 0.89
C LYS A 74 -13.71 -4.96 1.86
N ILE A 75 -13.15 -5.35 3.00
CA ILE A 75 -13.87 -6.08 4.05
C ILE A 75 -15.01 -5.22 4.60
N GLU A 76 -14.73 -3.97 4.94
CA GLU A 76 -15.72 -2.99 5.42
C GLU A 76 -16.88 -2.83 4.44
N MET A 77 -16.58 -2.68 3.14
CA MET A 77 -17.60 -2.58 2.09
C MET A 77 -18.46 -3.86 1.99
N ASN A 78 -17.84 -5.04 2.05
CA ASN A 78 -18.56 -6.32 2.02
C ASN A 78 -19.47 -6.48 3.23
N LEU A 79 -18.99 -6.18 4.44
CA LEU A 79 -19.79 -6.22 5.66
C LEU A 79 -20.96 -5.22 5.60
N THR A 80 -20.73 -4.02 5.07
CA THR A 80 -21.78 -3.01 4.86
C THR A 80 -22.86 -3.51 3.88
N ASN A 81 -22.45 -4.21 2.82
CA ASN A 81 -23.38 -4.81 1.86
C ASN A 81 -24.21 -5.93 2.50
N VAL A 82 -23.57 -6.83 3.27
CA VAL A 82 -24.25 -7.88 4.02
C VAL A 82 -25.25 -7.28 5.02
N ALA A 83 -24.87 -6.22 5.74
CA ALA A 83 -25.76 -5.55 6.68
C ALA A 83 -26.99 -4.94 5.98
N ARG A 84 -26.80 -4.26 4.83
CA ARG A 84 -27.92 -3.72 4.03
C ARG A 84 -28.87 -4.77 3.48
N SER A 85 -28.37 -5.94 3.10
CA SER A 85 -29.24 -7.04 2.67
C SER A 85 -29.97 -7.72 3.83
N SER A 86 -29.47 -7.56 5.06
CA SER A 86 -30.00 -8.23 6.25
C SER A 86 -31.04 -7.41 7.00
N THR A 87 -31.22 -6.12 6.70
CA THR A 87 -32.30 -5.31 7.29
C THR A 87 -33.65 -5.73 6.69
N PRO A 88 -34.62 -6.19 7.50
CA PRO A 88 -35.95 -6.52 7.00
C PRO A 88 -36.69 -5.22 6.62
N SER A 89 -37.34 -5.22 5.46
CA SER A 89 -38.36 -4.25 5.06
C SER A 89 -39.65 -4.43 5.85
#